data_AF-D3SES9-F1
#
_entry.id   AF-D3SES9-F1
#
_cell.length_a   1.000
_cell.length_b   1.000
_cell.length_c   1.000
_cell.angle_alpha   90.00
_cell.angle_beta   90.00
_cell.angle_gamma   90.00
#
_symmetry.space_group_name_H-M   'P 1'
#
loop_
_entity.id
_entity.type
_entity.pdbx_description
1 polymer ?
#
loop_
_entity_poly.entity_id
_entity_poly.type
_entity_poly.pdbx_seq_one_letter_code
_entity_poly.pdbx_strand_id
1 'polypeptide(L)'
;MLLVIGLLLSYSLSTPVFSYALMKPLQEGFAPPDDNQLADAQAIVVLGAGYRSGAEEFSGETVHDLALVRLRYAAYLHHRTGLPVMVSGGGPEERVPEADYMAEVLKEYGVHPILREPNARDTWGNARHSAEQLHAEGIERVALVSHAHHMPRATWSFERAGLEIIPAPTGAYVPRDNGWSLEGFRPQASAVWASWLALHEYWGMAWYRWQYGPE
;
A
#
# COMPACT_ATOMS: atom_id res chain seq x y z
N MET A 1 24.11 17.36 -25.60
CA MET A 1 24.31 16.38 -24.51
C MET A 1 23.07 16.22 -23.64
N LEU A 2 22.60 17.27 -22.96
CA LEU A 2 21.41 17.21 -22.08
C LEU A 2 20.13 16.68 -22.77
N LEU A 3 19.86 17.11 -24.00
CA LEU A 3 18.70 16.62 -24.77
C LEU A 3 18.74 15.11 -25.03
N VAL A 4 19.92 14.58 -25.39
CA VAL A 4 20.10 13.14 -25.65
C VAL A 4 19.91 12.35 -24.36
N ILE A 5 20.49 12.84 -23.25
CA ILE A 5 20.32 12.21 -21.93
C ILE A 5 18.85 12.22 -21.51
N GLY A 6 18.16 13.36 -21.66
CA GLY A 6 16.73 13.47 -21.32
C GLY A 6 15.87 12.52 -22.16
N LEU A 7 16.12 12.40 -23.46
CA LEU A 7 15.41 11.47 -24.33
C LEU A 7 15.64 10.01 -23.93
N LEU A 8 16.89 9.63 -23.63
CA LEU A 8 17.23 8.27 -23.22
C LEU A 8 16.60 7.92 -21.86
N LEU A 9 16.60 8.84 -20.91
CA LEU A 9 15.96 8.66 -19.61
C LEU A 9 14.45 8.52 -19.74
N SER A 10 13.80 9.44 -20.47
CA SER A 10 12.36 9.39 -20.73
C SER A 10 11.95 8.10 -21.43
N TYR A 11 12.69 7.69 -22.46
CA TYR A 11 12.47 6.42 -23.14
C TYR A 11 12.59 5.26 -22.15
N SER A 12 13.71 5.16 -21.42
CA SER A 12 13.95 4.06 -20.47
C SER A 12 12.83 3.97 -19.43
N LEU A 13 12.49 5.08 -18.75
CA LEU A 13 11.44 5.15 -17.74
C LEU A 13 10.04 4.82 -18.28
N SER A 14 9.83 4.91 -19.59
CA SER A 14 8.58 4.57 -20.26
C SER A 14 8.50 3.10 -20.72
N THR A 15 9.53 2.29 -20.56
CA THR A 15 9.53 0.89 -21.02
C THR A 15 9.21 -0.10 -19.89
N PRO A 16 8.37 -1.13 -20.14
CA PRO A 16 8.14 -2.21 -19.18
C PRO A 16 9.41 -2.89 -18.66
N VAL A 17 10.41 -3.12 -19.53
CA VAL A 17 11.68 -3.76 -19.12
C VAL A 17 12.34 -2.97 -17.99
N PHE A 18 12.39 -1.64 -18.12
CA PHE A 18 13.02 -0.79 -17.11
C PHE A 18 12.14 -0.63 -15.87
N SER A 19 10.83 -0.39 -16.04
CA SER A 19 9.94 -0.22 -14.90
C SER A 19 9.81 -1.49 -14.06
N TYR A 20 9.83 -2.68 -14.69
CA TYR A 20 9.88 -3.96 -13.98
C TYR A 20 11.21 -4.18 -13.28
N ALA A 21 12.33 -3.78 -13.88
CA ALA A 21 13.62 -3.84 -13.19
C ALA A 21 13.65 -2.94 -11.94
N LEU A 22 13.01 -1.76 -11.99
CA LEU A 22 12.84 -0.89 -10.82
C LEU A 22 11.87 -1.47 -9.79
N MET A 23 10.78 -2.11 -10.22
CA MET A 23 9.75 -2.63 -9.31
C MET A 23 10.15 -3.95 -8.64
N LYS A 24 10.91 -4.80 -9.33
CA LYS A 24 11.23 -6.16 -8.85
C LYS A 24 11.81 -6.18 -7.44
N PRO A 25 12.82 -5.38 -7.07
CA PRO A 25 13.39 -5.41 -5.72
C PRO A 25 12.41 -4.97 -4.63
N LEU A 26 11.41 -4.13 -4.96
CA LEU A 26 10.39 -3.70 -3.99
C LEU A 26 9.36 -4.78 -3.70
N GLN A 27 9.16 -5.71 -4.64
CA GLN A 27 8.20 -6.81 -4.49
C GLN A 27 8.85 -8.11 -4.05
N GLU A 28 10.17 -8.25 -4.26
CA GLU A 28 10.92 -9.44 -3.89
C GLU A 28 10.91 -9.62 -2.37
N GLY A 29 10.57 -10.83 -1.91
CA GLY A 29 10.37 -11.14 -0.49
C GLY A 29 8.94 -10.93 0.03
N PHE A 30 8.05 -10.31 -0.73
CA PHE A 30 6.64 -10.10 -0.34
C PHE A 30 5.71 -10.94 -1.21
N ALA A 31 5.39 -12.15 -0.73
CA ALA A 31 4.35 -13.00 -1.32
C ALA A 31 3.02 -12.81 -0.58
N PRO A 32 1.86 -12.97 -1.25
CA PRO A 32 0.58 -13.09 -0.55
C PRO A 32 0.63 -14.24 0.47
N PRO A 33 0.07 -14.06 1.68
CA PRO A 33 0.19 -15.04 2.75
C PRO A 33 -0.70 -16.26 2.49
N ASP A 34 -0.20 -17.42 2.89
CA ASP A 34 -0.98 -18.67 2.89
C ASP A 34 -1.94 -18.75 4.10
N ASP A 35 -2.74 -19.81 4.15
CA ASP A 35 -3.71 -20.03 5.24
C ASP A 35 -3.03 -20.20 6.61
N ASN A 36 -1.84 -20.81 6.66
CA ASN A 36 -1.15 -21.04 7.93
C ASN A 36 -0.62 -19.73 8.49
N GLN A 37 -0.05 -18.88 7.64
CA GLN A 37 0.39 -17.54 8.05
C GLN A 37 -0.79 -16.70 8.51
N LEU A 38 -1.92 -16.74 7.80
CA LEU A 38 -3.12 -15.98 8.20
C LEU A 38 -3.78 -16.50 9.48
N ALA A 39 -3.63 -17.78 9.81
CA ALA A 39 -4.17 -18.35 11.05
C ALA A 39 -3.53 -17.73 12.31
N ASP A 40 -2.31 -17.20 12.19
CA ASP A 40 -1.63 -16.51 13.28
C ASP A 40 -1.99 -15.01 13.38
N ALA A 41 -2.64 -14.43 12.37
CA ALA A 41 -3.04 -13.02 12.39
C ALA A 41 -4.25 -12.80 13.32
N GLN A 42 -4.26 -11.69 14.04
CA GLN A 42 -5.37 -11.30 14.93
C GLN A 42 -6.26 -10.22 14.32
N ALA A 43 -5.73 -9.45 13.35
CA ALA A 43 -6.48 -8.46 12.59
C ALA A 43 -5.88 -8.25 11.19
N ILE A 44 -6.66 -7.65 10.29
CA ILE A 44 -6.21 -7.18 8.99
C ILE A 44 -6.08 -5.66 9.06
N VAL A 45 -4.90 -5.10 8.79
CA VAL A 45 -4.68 -3.66 8.75
C VAL A 45 -4.53 -3.20 7.31
N VAL A 46 -5.29 -2.20 6.89
CA VAL A 46 -5.29 -1.66 5.53
C VAL A 46 -4.83 -0.22 5.52
N LEU A 47 -3.81 0.07 4.73
CA LEU A 47 -3.30 1.43 4.58
C LEU A 47 -4.06 2.24 3.52
N GLY A 48 -4.37 3.48 3.85
CA GLY A 48 -4.84 4.51 2.92
C GLY A 48 -3.84 4.82 1.81
N ALA A 49 -4.34 5.31 0.69
CA ALA A 49 -3.60 5.75 -0.49
C ALA A 49 -4.07 7.13 -1.00
N GLY A 50 -4.77 7.89 -0.16
CA GLY A 50 -5.36 9.19 -0.48
C GLY A 50 -6.82 9.11 -0.93
N TYR A 51 -7.36 10.28 -1.21
CA TYR A 51 -8.75 10.49 -1.62
C TYR A 51 -8.85 11.02 -3.06
N ARG A 52 -10.03 10.85 -3.64
CA ARG A 52 -10.44 11.46 -4.90
C ARG A 52 -11.54 12.49 -4.61
N SER A 53 -11.25 13.76 -4.91
CA SER A 53 -12.25 14.84 -4.86
C SER A 53 -13.07 14.90 -6.15
N GLY A 54 -14.25 15.51 -6.10
CA GLY A 54 -15.13 15.68 -7.25
C GLY A 54 -15.95 14.43 -7.57
N ALA A 55 -16.11 13.52 -6.62
CA ALA A 55 -16.92 12.32 -6.74
C ALA A 55 -18.36 12.63 -6.32
N GLU A 56 -19.10 13.36 -7.15
CA GLU A 56 -20.48 13.81 -6.85
C GLU A 56 -21.41 12.63 -6.54
N GLU A 57 -21.19 11.48 -7.18
CA GLU A 57 -21.90 10.23 -6.94
C GLU A 57 -21.65 9.63 -5.53
N PHE A 58 -20.62 10.11 -4.83
CA PHE A 58 -20.26 9.75 -3.45
C PHE A 58 -20.24 10.97 -2.52
N SER A 59 -21.12 11.95 -2.75
CA SER A 59 -21.22 13.18 -1.92
C SER A 59 -19.98 14.08 -1.94
N GLY A 60 -19.19 14.01 -3.01
CA GLY A 60 -18.10 14.92 -3.32
C GLY A 60 -16.70 14.31 -3.19
N GLU A 61 -16.53 13.27 -2.38
CA GLU A 61 -15.23 12.65 -2.12
C GLU A 61 -15.34 11.13 -1.96
N THR A 62 -14.30 10.40 -2.37
CA THR A 62 -14.21 8.95 -2.18
C THR A 62 -12.76 8.50 -2.07
N VAL A 63 -12.52 7.22 -1.82
CA VAL A 63 -11.18 6.63 -1.75
C VAL A 63 -10.47 6.68 -3.11
N HIS A 64 -9.14 6.83 -3.11
CA HIS A 64 -8.34 6.70 -4.32
C HIS A 64 -8.40 5.26 -4.88
N ASP A 65 -8.19 5.10 -6.17
CA ASP A 65 -8.22 3.81 -6.88
C ASP A 65 -7.24 2.78 -6.29
N LEU A 66 -6.07 3.23 -5.83
CA LEU A 66 -5.14 2.39 -5.08
C LEU A 66 -5.73 1.89 -3.74
N ALA A 67 -6.44 2.75 -3.00
CA ALA A 67 -7.08 2.34 -1.75
C ALA A 67 -8.20 1.33 -2.03
N LEU A 68 -9.00 1.52 -3.09
CA LEU A 68 -10.04 0.57 -3.49
C LEU A 68 -9.49 -0.84 -3.78
N VAL A 69 -8.35 -0.96 -4.47
CA VAL A 69 -7.68 -2.25 -4.70
C VAL A 69 -7.24 -2.92 -3.39
N ARG A 70 -6.75 -2.13 -2.42
CA ARG A 70 -6.38 -2.62 -1.08
C ARG A 70 -7.61 -3.08 -0.31
N LEU A 71 -8.69 -2.30 -0.31
CA LEU A 71 -9.94 -2.61 0.38
C LEU A 71 -10.61 -3.86 -0.17
N ARG A 72 -10.64 -4.04 -1.49
CA ARG A 72 -11.12 -5.28 -2.12
C ARG A 72 -10.35 -6.50 -1.60
N TYR A 73 -9.01 -6.39 -1.50
CA TYR A 73 -8.19 -7.49 -1.02
C TYR A 73 -8.40 -7.74 0.49
N ALA A 74 -8.53 -6.69 1.29
CA ALA A 74 -8.83 -6.80 2.71
C ALA A 74 -10.19 -7.47 2.96
N ALA A 75 -11.22 -7.12 2.18
CA ALA A 75 -12.53 -7.77 2.25
C ALA A 75 -12.43 -9.26 1.87
N TYR A 76 -11.67 -9.60 0.83
CA TYR A 76 -11.41 -10.99 0.47
C TYR A 76 -10.75 -11.77 1.63
N LEU A 77 -9.75 -11.19 2.29
CA LEU A 77 -9.10 -11.81 3.45
C LEU A 77 -10.07 -11.93 4.63
N HIS A 78 -10.84 -10.89 4.93
CA HIS A 78 -11.86 -10.90 5.99
C HIS A 78 -12.85 -12.04 5.82
N HIS A 79 -13.42 -12.20 4.62
CA HIS A 79 -14.39 -13.28 4.36
C HIS A 79 -13.77 -14.68 4.44
N ARG A 80 -12.45 -14.79 4.25
CA ARG A 80 -11.72 -16.07 4.34
C ARG A 80 -11.31 -16.41 5.77
N THR A 81 -10.98 -15.42 6.61
CA THR A 81 -10.41 -15.63 7.94
C THR A 81 -11.36 -15.28 9.09
N GLY A 82 -12.36 -14.44 8.85
CA GLY A 82 -13.23 -13.85 9.87
C GLY A 82 -12.56 -12.77 10.73
N LEU A 83 -11.32 -12.37 10.42
CA LEU A 83 -10.57 -11.40 11.23
C LEU A 83 -11.15 -9.99 11.11
N PRO A 84 -11.17 -9.20 12.20
CA PRO A 84 -11.56 -7.79 12.14
C PRO A 84 -10.64 -7.00 11.21
N VAL A 85 -11.18 -5.95 10.57
CA VAL A 85 -10.41 -5.10 9.66
C VAL A 85 -10.21 -3.73 10.29
N MET A 86 -8.98 -3.24 10.31
CA MET A 86 -8.62 -1.89 10.65
C MET A 86 -8.22 -1.12 9.40
N VAL A 87 -8.74 0.09 9.23
CA VAL A 87 -8.35 1.01 8.16
C VAL A 87 -7.64 2.23 8.76
N SER A 88 -6.50 2.60 8.19
CA SER A 88 -5.65 3.70 8.68
C SER A 88 -5.39 4.71 7.57
N GLY A 89 -5.74 5.95 7.84
CA GLY A 89 -5.59 7.08 6.92
C GLY A 89 -6.32 8.32 7.43
N GLY A 90 -5.59 9.42 7.59
CA GLY A 90 -6.15 10.69 8.04
C GLY A 90 -6.54 11.64 6.91
N GLY A 91 -6.70 12.90 7.27
CA GLY A 91 -6.98 14.01 6.37
C GLY A 91 -6.60 15.35 7.01
N PRO A 92 -6.64 16.45 6.26
CA PRO A 92 -6.62 17.80 6.83
C PRO A 92 -7.72 17.97 7.90
N GLU A 93 -7.51 18.83 8.90
CA GLU A 93 -8.45 19.01 10.03
C GLU A 93 -9.88 19.37 9.61
N GLU A 94 -10.05 20.04 8.48
CA GLU A 94 -11.35 20.45 7.93
C GLU A 94 -11.99 19.42 6.99
N ARG A 95 -11.38 18.24 6.83
CA ARG A 95 -11.81 17.21 5.89
C ARG A 95 -12.06 15.89 6.61
N VAL A 96 -13.04 15.13 6.10
CA VAL A 96 -13.30 13.78 6.59
C VAL A 96 -12.03 12.92 6.41
N PRO A 97 -11.57 12.19 7.44
CA PRO A 97 -10.42 11.31 7.34
C PRO A 97 -10.60 10.22 6.28
N GLU A 98 -9.51 9.85 5.59
CA GLU A 98 -9.55 8.78 4.59
C GLU A 98 -10.11 7.46 5.15
N ALA A 99 -9.77 7.13 6.41
CA ALA A 99 -10.24 5.93 7.10
C ALA A 99 -11.78 5.82 7.18
N ASP A 100 -12.51 6.93 7.18
CA ASP A 100 -13.97 6.90 7.20
C ASP A 100 -14.53 6.44 5.85
N TYR A 101 -14.05 6.99 4.73
CA TYR A 101 -14.42 6.53 3.39
C TYR A 101 -13.98 5.08 3.14
N MET A 102 -12.81 4.69 3.64
CA MET A 102 -12.36 3.29 3.57
C MET A 102 -13.31 2.35 4.33
N ALA A 103 -13.81 2.76 5.49
CA ALA A 103 -14.77 1.99 6.26
C ALA A 103 -16.13 1.89 5.54
N GLU A 104 -16.59 2.95 4.86
CA GLU A 104 -17.82 2.91 4.05
C GLU A 104 -17.73 1.85 2.95
N VAL A 105 -16.65 1.85 2.17
CA VAL A 105 -16.42 0.85 1.12
C VAL A 105 -16.34 -0.57 1.69
N LEU A 106 -15.69 -0.77 2.85
CA LEU A 106 -15.65 -2.09 3.48
C LEU A 106 -17.02 -2.58 3.96
N LYS A 107 -17.89 -1.67 4.43
CA LYS A 107 -19.29 -1.99 4.75
C LYS A 107 -20.06 -2.45 3.51
N GLU A 108 -19.83 -1.83 2.36
CA GLU A 108 -20.42 -2.28 1.08
C GLU A 108 -19.96 -3.69 0.70
N TYR A 109 -18.73 -4.07 1.05
CA TYR A 109 -18.24 -5.44 0.92
C TYR A 109 -18.71 -6.40 2.04
N GLY A 110 -19.56 -5.95 2.96
CA GLY A 110 -20.09 -6.78 4.05
C GLY A 110 -19.08 -7.11 5.15
N VAL A 111 -18.05 -6.28 5.34
CA VAL A 111 -17.00 -6.49 6.35
C VAL A 111 -17.43 -5.91 7.70
N HIS A 112 -17.42 -6.72 8.76
CA HIS A 112 -17.67 -6.29 10.13
C HIS A 112 -16.96 -7.20 11.16
N PRO A 113 -16.41 -6.67 12.27
CA PRO A 113 -16.30 -5.26 12.64
C PRO A 113 -15.17 -4.53 11.90
N ILE A 114 -15.26 -3.19 11.85
CA ILE A 114 -14.25 -2.31 11.24
C ILE A 114 -13.73 -1.30 12.27
N LEU A 115 -12.43 -1.28 12.50
CA LEU A 115 -11.72 -0.28 13.30
C LEU A 115 -11.17 0.82 12.39
N ARG A 116 -11.09 2.05 12.89
CA ARG A 116 -10.66 3.23 12.11
C ARG A 116 -9.58 3.99 12.84
N GLU A 117 -8.48 4.26 12.15
CA GLU A 117 -7.42 5.17 12.59
C GLU A 117 -7.41 6.42 11.68
N PRO A 118 -7.92 7.56 12.17
CA PRO A 118 -8.16 8.74 11.33
C PRO A 118 -7.09 9.85 11.44
N ASN A 119 -6.01 9.64 12.19
CA ASN A 119 -5.08 10.71 12.58
C ASN A 119 -3.80 10.72 11.75
N ALA A 120 -3.48 9.62 11.07
CA ALA A 120 -2.23 9.49 10.36
C ALA A 120 -2.12 10.40 9.12
N ARG A 121 -0.96 11.08 9.01
CA ARG A 121 -0.64 11.98 7.88
C ARG A 121 0.38 11.39 6.92
N ASP A 122 1.03 10.31 7.31
CA ASP A 122 2.02 9.58 6.53
C ASP A 122 2.06 8.11 6.98
N THR A 123 2.90 7.31 6.35
CA THR A 123 3.00 5.87 6.64
C THR A 123 3.59 5.58 8.02
N TRP A 124 4.42 6.48 8.56
CA TRP A 124 4.95 6.34 9.91
C TRP A 124 3.86 6.58 10.96
N GLY A 125 3.03 7.61 10.77
CA GLY A 125 1.84 7.88 11.56
C GLY A 125 0.84 6.72 11.49
N ASN A 126 0.59 6.18 10.28
CA ASN A 126 -0.29 5.02 10.10
C ASN A 126 0.16 3.87 11.01
N ALA A 127 1.45 3.56 10.99
CA ALA A 127 2.04 2.50 11.82
C ALA A 127 1.87 2.77 13.32
N ARG A 128 2.27 3.97 13.78
CA ARG A 128 2.27 4.31 15.20
C ARG A 128 0.86 4.36 15.79
N HIS A 129 -0.06 5.07 15.16
CA HIS A 129 -1.42 5.20 15.66
C HIS A 129 -2.19 3.88 15.55
N SER A 130 -1.91 3.07 14.52
CA SER A 130 -2.53 1.75 14.42
C SER A 130 -2.02 0.82 15.51
N ALA A 131 -0.71 0.77 15.74
CA ALA A 131 -0.13 -0.05 16.80
C ALA A 131 -0.67 0.34 18.19
N GLU A 132 -0.76 1.64 18.49
CA GLU A 132 -1.31 2.11 19.76
C GLU A 132 -2.73 1.60 20.01
N GLN A 133 -3.62 1.68 19.01
CA GLN A 133 -5.00 1.19 19.14
C GLN A 133 -5.06 -0.34 19.21
N LEU A 134 -4.28 -1.05 18.39
CA LEU A 134 -4.27 -2.50 18.34
C LEU A 134 -3.69 -3.12 19.63
N HIS A 135 -2.60 -2.56 20.17
CA HIS A 135 -2.04 -3.00 21.44
C HIS A 135 -3.01 -2.77 22.60
N ALA A 136 -3.81 -1.71 22.58
CA ALA A 136 -4.86 -1.49 23.57
C ALA A 136 -5.95 -2.59 23.54
N GLU A 137 -6.12 -3.27 22.40
CA GLU A 137 -7.00 -4.44 22.23
C GLU A 137 -6.28 -5.79 22.41
N GLY A 138 -4.99 -5.79 22.76
CA GLY A 138 -4.18 -7.01 22.89
C GLY A 138 -3.82 -7.67 21.55
N ILE A 139 -3.87 -6.91 20.46
CA ILE A 139 -3.50 -7.36 19.12
C ILE A 139 -2.05 -6.97 18.85
N GLU A 140 -1.19 -7.98 18.64
CA GLU A 140 0.25 -7.82 18.38
C GLU A 140 0.63 -8.23 16.97
N ARG A 141 -0.07 -9.22 16.39
CA ARG A 141 0.23 -9.77 15.06
C ARG A 141 -0.88 -9.50 14.06
N VAL A 142 -0.55 -8.86 12.94
CA VAL A 142 -1.54 -8.43 11.95
C VAL A 142 -1.16 -8.77 10.51
N ALA A 143 -2.17 -9.03 9.68
CA ALA A 143 -2.04 -9.10 8.24
C ALA A 143 -2.06 -7.67 7.66
N LEU A 144 -0.93 -7.20 7.13
CA LEU A 144 -0.79 -5.83 6.63
C LEU A 144 -1.08 -5.75 5.13
N VAL A 145 -2.20 -5.14 4.77
CA VAL A 145 -2.66 -4.95 3.39
C VAL A 145 -2.22 -3.60 2.84
N SER A 146 -1.41 -3.67 1.79
CA SER A 146 -0.97 -2.53 0.99
C SER A 146 -0.47 -3.03 -0.38
N HIS A 147 -0.05 -2.11 -1.25
CA HIS A 147 0.50 -2.48 -2.55
C HIS A 147 1.89 -3.13 -2.42
N ALA A 148 2.20 -4.07 -3.31
CA ALA A 148 3.47 -4.81 -3.30
C ALA A 148 4.70 -3.88 -3.31
N HIS A 149 4.67 -2.81 -4.12
CA HIS A 149 5.76 -1.83 -4.16
C HIS A 149 5.93 -1.03 -2.86
N HIS A 150 4.86 -0.89 -2.08
CA HIS A 150 4.83 -0.15 -0.81
C HIS A 150 5.13 -1.05 0.40
N MET A 151 5.10 -2.37 0.24
CA MET A 151 5.33 -3.33 1.33
C MET A 151 6.64 -3.13 2.09
N PRO A 152 7.80 -2.88 1.45
CA PRO A 152 9.05 -2.70 2.18
C PRO A 152 8.98 -1.58 3.22
N ARG A 153 8.44 -0.42 2.83
CA ARG A 153 8.32 0.75 3.70
C ARG A 153 7.22 0.56 4.75
N ALA A 154 6.07 0.04 4.34
CA ALA A 154 4.94 -0.20 5.23
C ALA A 154 5.31 -1.22 6.33
N THR A 155 5.86 -2.38 5.95
CA THR A 155 6.28 -3.42 6.89
C THR A 155 7.32 -2.88 7.87
N TRP A 156 8.35 -2.20 7.37
CA TRP A 156 9.37 -1.59 8.21
C TRP A 156 8.80 -0.60 9.22
N SER A 157 7.86 0.26 8.81
CA SER A 157 7.22 1.23 9.73
C SER A 157 6.39 0.54 10.81
N PHE A 158 5.63 -0.50 10.45
CA PHE A 158 4.77 -1.22 11.40
C PHE A 158 5.56 -2.09 12.38
N GLU A 159 6.60 -2.78 11.92
CA GLU A 159 7.52 -3.51 12.79
C GLU A 159 8.20 -2.56 13.79
N ARG A 160 8.59 -1.37 13.35
CA ARG A 160 9.14 -0.31 14.23
C ARG A 160 8.14 0.24 15.24
N ALA A 161 6.85 0.15 14.94
CA ALA A 161 5.78 0.49 15.88
C ALA A 161 5.48 -0.64 16.87
N GLY A 162 6.16 -1.80 16.77
CA GLY A 162 6.04 -2.91 17.70
C GLY A 162 4.94 -3.92 17.35
N LEU A 163 4.51 -3.97 16.09
CA LEU A 163 3.61 -5.02 15.59
C LEU A 163 4.39 -6.11 14.86
N GLU A 164 3.96 -7.36 15.01
CA GLU A 164 4.40 -8.48 14.19
C GLU A 164 3.60 -8.50 12.87
N ILE A 165 4.31 -8.40 11.75
CA ILE A 165 3.66 -8.24 10.45
C ILE A 165 3.65 -9.53 9.64
N ILE A 166 2.46 -9.90 9.19
CA ILE A 166 2.26 -10.85 8.08
C ILE A 166 1.97 -9.99 6.83
N PRO A 167 2.92 -9.84 5.90
CA PRO A 167 2.69 -9.01 4.73
C PRO A 167 1.56 -9.59 3.87
N ALA A 168 0.62 -8.75 3.48
CA ALA A 168 -0.48 -9.09 2.56
C ALA A 168 -0.47 -8.16 1.34
N PRO A 169 0.52 -8.31 0.43
CA PRO A 169 0.64 -7.47 -0.76
C PRO A 169 -0.51 -7.67 -1.75
N THR A 170 -0.92 -6.58 -2.40
CA THR A 170 -1.79 -6.59 -3.60
C THR A 170 -1.19 -5.76 -4.74
N GLY A 171 -1.80 -5.82 -5.92
CA GLY A 171 -1.43 -5.01 -7.09
C GLY A 171 0.04 -5.17 -7.51
N ALA A 172 0.49 -6.41 -7.68
CA ALA A 172 1.81 -6.71 -8.22
C ALA A 172 1.96 -6.15 -9.65
N TYR A 173 3.02 -5.39 -9.89
CA TYR A 173 3.32 -4.76 -11.18
C TYR A 173 4.15 -5.64 -12.12
N VAL A 174 4.95 -6.55 -11.56
CA VAL A 174 5.77 -7.49 -12.34
C VAL A 174 5.02 -8.81 -12.48
N PRO A 175 4.59 -9.20 -13.69
CA PRO A 175 3.98 -10.51 -13.94
C PRO A 175 4.97 -11.64 -13.65
N ARG A 176 4.48 -12.82 -13.25
CA ARG A 176 5.32 -14.00 -13.01
C ARG A 176 5.91 -14.57 -14.31
N ASP A 177 5.32 -14.25 -15.45
CA ASP A 177 5.68 -14.68 -16.80
C ASP A 177 6.37 -13.57 -17.61
N ASN A 178 7.18 -12.73 -16.93
CA ASN A 178 7.89 -11.59 -17.54
C ASN A 178 9.11 -11.98 -18.41
N GLY A 179 8.98 -13.04 -19.20
CA GLY A 179 10.01 -13.46 -20.16
C GLY A 179 10.43 -12.34 -21.11
N TRP A 180 11.66 -12.43 -21.64
CA TRP A 180 12.18 -11.45 -22.58
C TRP A 180 11.27 -11.34 -23.82
N SER A 181 10.69 -10.16 -24.02
CA SER A 181 9.89 -9.82 -25.20
C SER A 181 10.32 -8.47 -25.75
N LEU A 182 10.39 -8.36 -27.08
CA LEU A 182 10.62 -7.09 -27.76
C LEU A 182 9.50 -6.07 -27.47
N GLU A 183 8.31 -6.54 -27.08
CA GLU A 183 7.22 -5.67 -26.63
C GLU A 183 7.56 -4.93 -25.33
N GLY A 184 8.45 -5.48 -24.51
CA GLY A 184 8.90 -4.86 -23.26
C GLY A 184 9.70 -3.57 -23.46
N PHE A 185 10.12 -3.26 -24.70
CA PHE A 185 10.79 -2.02 -25.08
C PHE A 185 9.85 -0.97 -25.68
N ARG A 186 8.55 -1.27 -25.80
CA ARG A 186 7.55 -0.32 -26.29
C ARG A 186 7.16 0.65 -25.17
N PRO A 187 7.28 1.97 -25.37
CA PRO A 187 6.86 2.97 -24.39
C PRO A 187 5.38 2.85 -24.00
N GLN A 188 5.09 2.93 -22.70
CA GLN A 188 3.73 2.86 -22.15
C GLN A 188 3.56 3.84 -20.98
N ALA A 189 2.39 4.47 -20.89
CA ALA A 189 2.06 5.34 -19.76
C ALA A 189 2.07 4.60 -18.41
N SER A 190 1.63 3.34 -18.39
CA SER A 190 1.68 2.46 -17.22
C SER A 190 3.11 2.22 -16.74
N ALA A 191 4.08 2.11 -17.64
CA ALA A 191 5.49 1.94 -17.30
C ALA A 191 6.10 3.23 -16.74
N VAL A 192 5.72 4.40 -17.27
CA VAL A 192 6.10 5.70 -16.67
C VAL A 192 5.57 5.79 -15.24
N TRP A 193 4.29 5.46 -15.03
CA TRP A 193 3.67 5.45 -13.71
C TRP A 193 4.37 4.47 -12.75
N ALA A 194 4.65 3.24 -13.20
CA ALA A 194 5.38 2.25 -12.40
C ALA A 194 6.81 2.71 -12.06
N SER A 195 7.54 3.31 -13.01
CA SER A 195 8.86 3.87 -12.74
C SER A 195 8.79 4.99 -11.71
N TRP A 196 7.82 5.90 -11.83
CA TRP A 196 7.60 6.97 -10.86
C TRP A 196 7.29 6.42 -9.45
N LEU A 197 6.37 5.46 -9.33
CA LEU A 197 6.06 4.80 -8.06
C LEU A 197 7.30 4.14 -7.44
N ALA A 198 8.07 3.41 -8.23
CA ALA A 198 9.25 2.71 -7.73
C ALA A 198 10.29 3.71 -7.19
N LEU A 199 10.58 4.77 -7.95
CA LEU A 199 11.49 5.83 -7.51
C LEU A 199 10.96 6.55 -6.26
N HIS A 200 9.66 6.82 -6.19
CA HIS A 200 9.03 7.40 -5.01
C HIS A 200 9.23 6.52 -3.78
N GLU A 201 9.05 5.21 -3.89
CA GLU A 201 9.27 4.26 -2.79
C GLU A 201 10.74 4.15 -2.38
N TYR A 202 11.67 4.14 -3.35
CA TYR A 202 13.11 4.16 -3.03
C TYR A 202 13.51 5.41 -2.25
N TRP A 203 13.04 6.58 -2.68
CA TRP A 203 13.26 7.83 -1.96
C TRP A 203 12.57 7.84 -0.60
N GLY A 204 11.33 7.34 -0.53
CA GLY A 204 10.59 7.21 0.72
C GLY A 204 11.31 6.35 1.74
N MET A 205 11.84 5.19 1.35
CA MET A 205 12.62 4.33 2.23
C MET A 205 13.93 5.00 2.69
N ALA A 206 14.65 5.66 1.78
CA ALA A 206 15.87 6.38 2.13
C ALA A 206 15.59 7.51 3.14
N TRP A 207 14.55 8.31 2.89
CA TRP A 207 14.09 9.35 3.79
C TRP A 207 13.69 8.81 5.16
N TYR A 208 12.89 7.73 5.20
CA TYR A 208 12.41 7.15 6.45
C TYR A 208 13.54 6.58 7.29
N ARG A 209 14.53 5.92 6.66
CA ARG A 209 15.72 5.42 7.35
C ARG A 209 16.56 6.56 7.90
N TRP A 210 16.66 7.69 7.20
CA TRP A 210 17.38 8.86 7.69
C TRP A 210 16.64 9.58 8.83
N GLN A 211 15.32 9.73 8.72
CA GLN A 211 14.51 10.51 9.65
C GLN A 211 14.11 9.73 10.91
N TYR A 212 13.93 8.41 10.81
CA TYR A 212 13.40 7.55 11.88
C TYR A 212 14.25 6.29 12.15
N GLY A 213 15.40 6.15 11.48
CA GLY A 213 16.35 5.07 11.75
C GLY A 213 16.98 5.22 13.15
N PRO A 214 17.51 4.13 13.72
CA PRO A 214 18.35 4.23 14.90
C PRO A 214 19.68 4.90 14.52
N GLU A 215 20.25 5.69 15.44
CA GLU A 215 21.66 6.11 15.35
C GLU A 215 22.62 4.90 15.30
#